data_AF-A0A4R5MPS5-F1
#
_entry.id   AF-A0A4R5MPS5-F1
#
_cell.length_a   1.000
_cell.length_b   1.000
_cell.length_c   1.000
_cell.angle_alpha   90.00
_cell.angle_beta   90.00
_cell.angle_gamma   90.00
#
_symmetry.space_group_name_H-M   'P 1'
#
loop_
_entity.id
_entity.type
_entity.pdbx_description
1 polymer ?
#
loop_
_entity_poly.entity_id
_entity_poly.type
_entity_poly.pdbx_seq_one_letter_code
_entity_poly.pdbx_strand_id
1 'polypeptide(L)'
;MNLLFTNNQKKAVESIWILGVIIAFLQISCYFMNSYGPDNTTYDYLWKLQNWFLQSLIFAWYFYKNKKTAQGFIIQLLFLPYYIFKKDWSSYLDYHLDFDRSALIYQSINIVSFVLPLLAFCVFYFKNETKPSNVSKIKGILIQFVVTLILSFTISSDPDSLYSFIGSLTTSSLYVKDAFVCLIFILISLKMIAVLTGFFYLSNRIYSANQTINPLDEQPISSDLFKWGFLISYPILFLSIVDMSKSVFTMAFSTINTHDILYMLGNLIVLFICGRFFGSLIQFRNFSLKRYFGVVNTLSLLPLLNLGAFFTLLYYKKSPVSITEYKDKLKPNRNIHLIIYCSLLTLYYLYNYFSKPADYRTFEPLYKLLVFGVSIIVLARFKWSTKVIPFLAVIILYFSDIKDFFDFGNGLWPFFKDKVFSFLWLGTLATFILYYIVDYILHKCFYTAYFEEHNPDKFEAYIEKFQ
;
A
#
# COMPACT_ATOMS: atom_id res chain seq x y z
N MET A 1 18.77 20.12 -11.75
CA MET A 1 18.29 20.06 -10.36
C MET A 1 16.96 19.30 -10.38
N ASN A 2 16.91 18.05 -9.89
CA ASN A 2 15.65 17.29 -9.86
C ASN A 2 14.75 17.89 -8.78
N LEU A 3 13.76 18.67 -9.17
CA LEU A 3 12.74 19.16 -8.24
C LEU A 3 11.91 17.96 -7.77
N LEU A 4 11.77 17.80 -6.45
CA LEU A 4 10.93 16.75 -5.83
C LEU A 4 9.47 16.86 -6.29
N PHE A 5 8.98 18.10 -6.42
CA PHE A 5 7.65 18.46 -6.90
C PHE A 5 7.77 19.59 -7.92
N THR A 6 6.89 19.64 -8.92
CA THR A 6 6.73 20.84 -9.74
C THR A 6 6.07 21.95 -8.92
N ASN A 7 6.18 23.20 -9.39
CA ASN A 7 5.59 24.34 -8.69
C ASN A 7 4.06 24.18 -8.46
N ASN A 8 3.36 23.54 -9.39
CA ASN A 8 1.91 23.30 -9.28
C ASN A 8 1.59 22.23 -8.23
N GLN A 9 2.37 21.15 -8.21
CA GLN A 9 2.22 20.09 -7.22
C GLN A 9 2.59 20.58 -5.82
N LYS A 10 3.68 21.36 -5.69
CA LYS A 10 4.12 21.90 -4.40
C LYS A 10 3.02 22.72 -3.74
N LYS A 11 2.33 23.59 -4.50
CA LYS A 11 1.16 24.34 -4.00
C LYS A 11 0.02 23.44 -3.51
N ALA A 12 -0.25 22.35 -4.23
CA ALA A 12 -1.28 21.39 -3.84
C ALA A 12 -0.89 20.59 -2.58
N VAL A 13 0.39 20.22 -2.45
CA VAL A 13 0.96 19.49 -1.31
C VAL A 13 1.04 20.36 -0.05
N GLU A 14 1.47 21.62 -0.15
CA GLU A 14 1.56 22.53 1.01
C GLU A 14 0.19 22.76 1.68
N SER A 15 -0.89 22.70 0.90
CA SER A 15 -2.26 22.83 1.41
C SER A 15 -2.93 21.48 1.71
N ILE A 16 -2.28 20.33 1.50
CA ILE A 16 -2.93 19.01 1.49
C ILE A 16 -3.61 18.66 2.82
N TRP A 17 -3.11 19.19 3.94
CA TRP A 17 -3.73 19.02 5.26
C TRP A 17 -5.15 19.58 5.32
N ILE A 18 -5.44 20.68 4.60
CA ILE A 18 -6.78 21.27 4.50
C ILE A 18 -7.72 20.28 3.84
N LEU A 19 -7.28 19.63 2.75
CA LEU A 19 -8.05 18.56 2.10
C LEU A 19 -8.32 17.43 3.09
N GLY A 20 -7.33 17.03 3.88
CA GLY A 20 -7.47 15.99 4.90
C GLY A 20 -8.54 16.32 5.96
N VAL A 21 -8.56 17.55 6.47
CA VAL A 21 -9.60 18.00 7.40
C VAL A 21 -10.99 17.96 6.76
N ILE A 22 -11.12 18.42 5.51
CA ILE A 22 -12.39 18.39 4.76
C ILE A 22 -12.87 16.94 4.56
N ILE A 23 -11.97 16.03 4.15
CA ILE A 23 -12.29 14.62 3.96
C ILE A 23 -12.73 13.98 5.27
N ALA A 24 -12.00 14.21 6.37
CA ALA A 24 -12.34 13.63 7.67
C ALA A 24 -13.71 14.11 8.15
N PHE A 25 -13.97 15.42 8.05
CA PHE A 25 -15.26 15.99 8.42
C PHE A 25 -16.42 15.39 7.60
N LEU A 26 -16.26 15.32 6.28
CA LEU A 26 -17.28 14.78 5.38
C LEU A 26 -17.52 13.28 5.59
N GLN A 27 -16.47 12.48 5.83
CA GLN A 27 -16.61 11.05 6.16
C GLN A 27 -17.40 10.87 7.46
N ILE A 28 -17.04 11.62 8.51
CA ILE A 28 -17.74 11.59 9.80
C ILE A 28 -19.20 12.04 9.63
N SER A 29 -19.45 13.11 8.87
CA SER A 29 -20.79 13.58 8.53
C SER A 29 -21.62 12.49 7.82
N CYS A 30 -21.06 11.85 6.79
CA CYS A 30 -21.71 10.75 6.08
C CYS A 30 -22.06 9.59 7.01
N TYR A 31 -21.19 9.27 7.98
CA TYR A 31 -21.47 8.23 8.98
C TYR A 31 -22.63 8.58 9.89
N PHE A 32 -22.65 9.79 10.45
CA PHE A 32 -23.75 10.22 11.32
C PHE A 32 -25.07 10.30 10.55
N MET A 33 -25.03 10.76 9.30
CA MET A 33 -26.22 10.76 8.44
C MET A 33 -26.74 9.35 8.15
N ASN A 34 -25.86 8.39 7.87
CA ASN A 34 -26.29 7.02 7.56
C ASN A 34 -26.75 6.25 8.81
N SER A 35 -26.14 6.53 9.97
CA SER A 35 -26.40 5.76 11.21
C SER A 35 -27.53 6.35 12.07
N TYR A 36 -27.75 7.67 11.99
CA TYR A 36 -28.69 8.40 12.84
C TYR A 36 -29.67 9.28 12.05
N GLY A 37 -29.49 9.39 10.73
CA GLY A 37 -30.41 10.14 9.89
C GLY A 37 -31.75 9.42 9.70
N PRO A 38 -32.82 10.17 9.39
CA PRO A 38 -34.10 9.58 8.99
C PRO A 38 -33.95 8.76 7.71
N ASP A 39 -34.55 7.57 7.68
CA ASP A 39 -34.61 6.72 6.49
C ASP A 39 -35.63 7.27 5.48
N ASN A 40 -35.21 8.26 4.69
CA ASN A 40 -36.02 8.86 3.64
C ASN A 40 -35.17 9.26 2.42
N THR A 41 -35.86 9.47 1.29
CA THR A 41 -35.22 9.80 0.01
C THR A 41 -34.38 11.06 0.05
N THR A 42 -34.76 12.06 0.86
CA THR A 42 -34.02 13.32 0.97
C THR A 42 -32.67 13.12 1.64
N TYR A 43 -32.62 12.34 2.73
CA TYR A 43 -31.38 12.01 3.42
C TYR A 43 -30.49 11.06 2.60
N ASP A 44 -31.07 10.12 1.83
CA ASP A 44 -30.31 9.29 0.88
C ASP A 44 -29.64 10.14 -0.22
N TYR A 45 -30.36 11.08 -0.83
CA TYR A 45 -29.76 11.98 -1.82
C TYR A 45 -28.72 12.93 -1.20
N LEU A 46 -28.95 13.44 0.01
CA LEU A 46 -27.97 14.26 0.71
C LEU A 46 -26.68 13.48 0.99
N TRP A 47 -26.80 12.21 1.41
CA TRP A 47 -25.67 11.31 1.62
C TRP A 47 -24.92 11.04 0.30
N LYS A 48 -25.64 10.72 -0.79
CA LYS A 48 -25.07 10.54 -2.13
C LYS A 48 -24.31 11.79 -2.61
N LEU A 49 -24.85 12.98 -2.36
CA LEU A 49 -24.23 14.25 -2.75
C LEU A 49 -22.96 14.54 -1.93
N GLN A 50 -22.98 14.30 -0.62
CA GLN A 50 -21.78 14.41 0.21
C GLN A 50 -20.70 13.42 -0.23
N ASN A 51 -21.06 12.17 -0.50
CA ASN A 51 -20.13 11.15 -0.97
C ASN A 51 -19.55 11.50 -2.35
N TRP A 52 -20.38 11.97 -3.29
CA TRP A 52 -19.93 12.49 -4.58
C TRP A 52 -18.91 13.62 -4.42
N PHE A 53 -19.23 14.61 -3.59
CA PHE A 53 -18.36 15.75 -3.36
C PHE A 53 -17.02 15.30 -2.77
N LEU A 54 -17.06 14.41 -1.77
CA LEU A 54 -15.87 13.85 -1.13
C LEU A 54 -14.96 13.14 -2.14
N GLN A 55 -15.50 12.18 -2.89
CA GLN A 55 -14.70 11.34 -3.79
C GLN A 55 -14.13 12.14 -4.96
N SER A 56 -14.91 13.08 -5.49
CA SER A 56 -14.49 13.90 -6.62
C SER A 56 -13.55 15.04 -6.24
N LEU A 57 -13.64 15.58 -5.01
CA LEU A 57 -12.78 16.65 -4.52
C LEU A 57 -11.31 16.23 -4.50
N ILE A 58 -11.01 14.96 -4.24
CA ILE A 58 -9.63 14.43 -4.20
C ILE A 58 -8.96 14.62 -5.56
N PHE A 59 -9.67 14.33 -6.66
CA PHE A 59 -9.19 14.56 -8.02
C PHE A 59 -9.21 16.03 -8.43
N ALA A 60 -10.18 16.81 -7.95
CA ALA A 60 -10.29 18.23 -8.26
C ALA A 60 -9.28 19.10 -7.50
N TRP A 61 -8.72 18.60 -6.39
CA TRP A 61 -7.86 19.35 -5.46
C TRP A 61 -6.69 20.07 -6.14
N TYR A 62 -5.96 19.34 -7.00
CA TYR A 62 -4.82 19.88 -7.75
C TYR A 62 -5.22 21.13 -8.55
N PHE A 63 -6.40 21.11 -9.17
CA PHE A 63 -6.86 22.21 -10.02
C PHE A 63 -7.31 23.40 -9.20
N TYR A 64 -8.03 23.19 -8.09
CA TYR A 64 -8.45 24.27 -7.21
C TYR A 64 -7.26 25.01 -6.60
N LYS A 65 -6.23 24.30 -6.15
CA LYS A 65 -5.02 24.94 -5.61
C LYS A 65 -4.18 25.67 -6.65
N ASN A 66 -4.31 25.30 -7.92
CA ASN A 66 -3.64 25.97 -9.02
C ASN A 66 -4.52 27.01 -9.75
N LYS A 67 -5.63 27.46 -9.13
CA LYS A 67 -6.60 28.43 -9.71
C LYS A 67 -7.21 27.98 -11.04
N LYS A 68 -7.25 26.68 -11.32
CA LYS A 68 -7.87 26.07 -12.52
C LYS A 68 -9.28 25.57 -12.19
N THR A 69 -10.10 26.43 -11.62
CA THR A 69 -11.42 26.09 -11.06
C THR A 69 -12.33 25.38 -12.07
N ALA A 70 -12.36 25.83 -13.32
CA ALA A 70 -13.16 25.21 -14.39
C ALA A 70 -12.81 23.73 -14.60
N GLN A 71 -11.52 23.38 -14.62
CA GLN A 71 -11.08 21.98 -14.78
C GLN A 71 -11.48 21.13 -13.58
N GLY A 72 -11.37 21.68 -12.36
CA GLY A 72 -11.85 21.02 -11.14
C GLY A 72 -13.36 20.76 -11.17
N PHE A 73 -14.16 21.77 -11.55
CA PHE A 73 -15.61 21.63 -11.67
C PHE A 73 -16.01 20.60 -12.73
N ILE A 74 -15.36 20.59 -13.90
CA ILE A 74 -15.62 19.59 -14.95
C ILE A 74 -15.38 18.18 -14.40
N ILE A 75 -14.27 17.95 -13.70
CA ILE A 75 -13.97 16.65 -13.09
C ILE A 75 -15.04 16.25 -12.08
N GLN A 76 -15.45 17.15 -11.20
CA GLN A 76 -16.51 16.86 -10.22
C GLN A 76 -17.84 16.51 -10.90
N LEU A 77 -18.26 17.29 -11.90
CA LEU A 77 -19.48 17.03 -12.65
C LEU A 77 -19.42 15.67 -13.38
N LEU A 78 -18.28 15.29 -13.93
CA LEU A 78 -18.11 14.00 -14.61
C LEU A 78 -18.21 12.80 -13.65
N PHE A 79 -17.94 12.99 -12.35
CA PHE A 79 -18.13 11.95 -11.33
C PHE A 79 -19.58 11.82 -10.85
N LEU A 80 -20.45 12.77 -11.17
CA LEU A 80 -21.83 12.84 -10.69
C LEU A 80 -22.68 11.63 -11.13
N PRO A 81 -22.63 11.18 -12.42
CA PRO A 81 -23.38 10.00 -12.86
C PRO A 81 -23.03 8.72 -12.10
N TYR A 82 -21.78 8.57 -11.68
CA TYR A 82 -21.31 7.36 -10.98
C TYR A 82 -21.68 7.36 -9.49
N TYR A 83 -21.59 8.50 -8.80
CA TYR A 83 -21.81 8.54 -7.34
C TYR A 83 -23.26 8.84 -6.94
N ILE A 84 -24.02 9.56 -7.76
CA ILE A 84 -25.41 9.93 -7.44
C ILE A 84 -26.40 8.98 -8.14
N PHE A 85 -26.24 8.77 -9.46
CA PHE A 85 -27.27 8.13 -10.29
C PHE A 85 -27.04 6.64 -10.57
N LYS A 86 -25.93 6.04 -10.11
CA LYS A 86 -25.58 4.64 -10.38
C LYS A 86 -26.69 3.63 -10.10
N LYS A 87 -27.41 3.79 -8.98
CA LYS A 87 -28.51 2.89 -8.59
C LYS A 87 -29.79 3.15 -9.39
N ASP A 88 -29.97 4.37 -9.88
CA ASP A 88 -31.21 4.80 -10.55
C ASP A 88 -31.17 4.49 -12.06
N TRP A 89 -29.97 4.29 -12.64
CA TRP A 89 -29.81 3.98 -14.06
C TRP A 89 -30.49 2.69 -14.48
N SER A 90 -30.38 1.61 -13.70
CA SER A 90 -31.01 0.33 -14.06
C SER A 90 -32.53 0.49 -14.17
N SER A 91 -33.16 1.07 -13.14
CA SER A 91 -34.60 1.29 -13.12
C SER A 91 -35.08 2.28 -14.20
N TYR A 92 -34.30 3.33 -14.46
CA TYR A 92 -34.63 4.27 -15.54
C TYR A 92 -34.57 3.60 -16.92
N LEU A 93 -33.51 2.84 -17.18
CA LEU A 93 -33.31 2.16 -18.45
C LEU A 93 -34.29 1.00 -18.64
N ASP A 94 -34.55 0.19 -17.60
CA ASP A 94 -35.60 -0.86 -17.63
C ASP A 94 -36.98 -0.27 -17.95
N TYR A 95 -37.29 0.91 -17.41
CA TYR A 95 -38.59 1.55 -17.65
C TYR A 95 -38.73 2.14 -19.06
N HIS A 96 -37.63 2.67 -19.64
CA HIS A 96 -37.69 3.42 -20.90
C HIS A 96 -37.17 2.64 -22.11
N LEU A 97 -36.43 1.55 -21.91
CA LEU A 97 -35.75 0.82 -22.98
C LEU A 97 -35.97 -0.69 -22.81
N ASP A 98 -36.83 -1.25 -23.63
CA ASP A 98 -37.19 -2.67 -23.63
C ASP A 98 -36.09 -3.50 -24.36
N PHE A 99 -34.99 -3.79 -23.65
CA PHE A 99 -33.83 -4.53 -24.21
C PHE A 99 -33.60 -5.89 -23.53
N ASP A 100 -33.52 -6.96 -24.33
CA ASP A 100 -33.16 -8.33 -23.90
C ASP A 100 -31.75 -8.48 -23.26
N ARG A 101 -30.90 -7.44 -23.32
CA ARG A 101 -29.51 -7.45 -22.78
C ARG A 101 -29.23 -6.28 -21.84
N SER A 102 -30.22 -5.88 -21.04
CA SER A 102 -30.14 -4.77 -20.08
C SER A 102 -28.89 -4.82 -19.16
N ALA A 103 -28.52 -6.02 -18.69
CA ALA A 103 -27.36 -6.21 -17.79
C ALA A 103 -26.01 -5.74 -18.38
N LEU A 104 -25.73 -6.00 -19.67
CA LEU A 104 -24.48 -5.57 -20.32
C LEU A 104 -24.45 -4.04 -20.53
N ILE A 105 -25.60 -3.44 -20.80
CA ILE A 105 -25.74 -1.99 -20.93
C ILE A 105 -25.47 -1.31 -19.59
N TYR A 106 -25.98 -1.86 -18.48
CA TYR A 106 -25.72 -1.33 -17.12
C TYR A 106 -24.26 -1.41 -16.75
N GLN A 107 -23.62 -2.55 -17.01
CA GLN A 107 -22.18 -2.69 -16.79
C GLN A 107 -21.39 -1.67 -17.62
N SER A 108 -21.76 -1.47 -18.89
CA SER A 108 -21.08 -0.53 -19.78
C SER A 108 -21.22 0.91 -19.31
N ILE A 109 -22.42 1.34 -18.92
CA ILE A 109 -22.68 2.69 -18.38
C ILE A 109 -21.94 2.90 -17.06
N ASN A 110 -21.92 1.89 -16.18
CA ASN A 110 -21.18 1.93 -14.92
C ASN A 110 -19.67 2.05 -15.13
N ILE A 111 -19.12 1.35 -16.13
CA ILE A 111 -17.70 1.45 -16.47
C ILE A 111 -17.40 2.83 -17.07
N VAL A 112 -18.19 3.29 -18.03
CA VAL A 112 -17.97 4.58 -18.70
C VAL A 112 -18.08 5.74 -17.73
N SER A 113 -19.11 5.75 -16.87
CA SER A 113 -19.31 6.80 -15.86
C SER A 113 -18.19 6.85 -14.82
N PHE A 114 -17.47 5.74 -14.58
CA PHE A 114 -16.29 5.71 -13.72
C PHE A 114 -14.99 6.09 -14.46
N VAL A 115 -14.78 5.57 -15.67
CA VAL A 115 -13.51 5.71 -16.41
C VAL A 115 -13.39 7.09 -17.06
N LEU A 116 -14.49 7.67 -17.54
CA LEU A 116 -14.50 8.98 -18.19
C LEU A 116 -13.93 10.11 -17.31
N PRO A 117 -14.35 10.30 -16.04
CA PRO A 117 -13.76 11.32 -15.18
C PRO A 117 -12.26 11.09 -14.92
N LEU A 118 -11.82 9.82 -14.84
CA LEU A 118 -10.39 9.49 -14.68
C LEU A 118 -9.57 9.84 -15.92
N LEU A 119 -10.11 9.59 -17.12
CA LEU A 119 -9.49 10.02 -18.38
C LEU A 119 -9.39 11.54 -18.46
N ALA A 120 -10.46 12.26 -18.09
CA ALA A 120 -10.48 13.71 -18.06
C ALA A 120 -9.45 14.27 -17.07
N PHE A 121 -9.38 13.72 -15.86
CA PHE A 121 -8.35 14.06 -14.87
C PHE A 121 -6.95 13.83 -15.43
N CYS A 122 -6.70 12.65 -16.01
CA CYS A 122 -5.41 12.30 -16.59
C CYS A 122 -4.99 13.32 -17.68
N VAL A 123 -5.89 13.64 -18.60
CA VAL A 123 -5.63 14.62 -19.67
C VAL A 123 -5.35 16.01 -19.08
N PHE A 124 -6.18 16.50 -18.17
CA PHE A 124 -6.02 17.84 -17.60
C PHE A 124 -4.77 17.95 -16.72
N TYR A 125 -4.50 16.94 -15.89
CA TYR A 125 -3.36 16.93 -14.97
C TYR A 125 -2.05 16.91 -15.77
N PHE A 126 -1.89 15.95 -16.68
CA PHE A 126 -0.63 15.79 -17.41
C PHE A 126 -0.45 16.77 -18.58
N LYS A 127 -1.49 17.50 -19.00
CA LYS A 127 -1.31 18.69 -19.85
C LYS A 127 -0.60 19.82 -19.09
N ASN A 128 -0.80 19.88 -17.77
CA ASN A 128 -0.24 20.90 -16.91
C ASN A 128 1.13 20.53 -16.32
N GLU A 129 1.55 19.27 -16.44
CA GLU A 129 2.85 18.77 -16.00
C GLU A 129 3.73 18.45 -17.22
N THR A 130 4.97 18.91 -17.25
CA THR A 130 5.86 18.74 -18.41
C THR A 130 6.31 17.29 -18.58
N LYS A 131 5.97 16.70 -19.73
CA LYS A 131 6.45 15.38 -20.15
C LYS A 131 7.89 15.49 -20.71
N PRO A 132 8.78 14.53 -20.42
CA PRO A 132 10.09 14.45 -21.09
C PRO A 132 9.93 14.29 -22.60
N SER A 133 10.74 15.00 -23.38
CA SER A 133 10.74 14.97 -24.86
C SER A 133 10.95 13.56 -25.44
N ASN A 134 11.61 12.67 -24.69
CA ASN A 134 12.08 11.37 -25.19
C ASN A 134 11.05 10.22 -25.06
N VAL A 135 9.83 10.48 -24.58
CA VAL A 135 8.79 9.45 -24.40
C VAL A 135 7.71 9.59 -25.46
N SER A 136 7.43 8.51 -26.20
CA SER A 136 6.38 8.50 -27.25
C SER A 136 5.01 8.88 -26.70
N LYS A 137 4.17 9.54 -27.51
CA LYS A 137 2.85 10.08 -27.09
C LYS A 137 1.96 8.99 -26.49
N ILE A 138 1.84 7.85 -27.17
CA ILE A 138 1.01 6.70 -26.77
C ILE A 138 1.51 6.08 -25.46
N LYS A 139 2.81 5.77 -25.35
CA LYS A 139 3.40 5.22 -24.13
C LYS A 139 3.20 6.15 -22.93
N GLY A 140 3.31 7.46 -23.16
CA GLY A 140 3.07 8.48 -22.13
C GLY A 140 1.65 8.44 -21.58
N ILE A 141 0.65 8.45 -22.47
CA ILE A 141 -0.77 8.43 -22.09
C ILE A 141 -1.11 7.14 -21.32
N LEU A 142 -0.61 5.99 -21.77
CA LEU A 142 -0.88 4.71 -21.11
C LEU A 142 -0.31 4.66 -19.69
N ILE A 143 0.93 5.11 -19.48
CA ILE A 143 1.54 5.18 -18.14
C ILE A 143 0.75 6.12 -17.24
N GLN A 144 0.39 7.30 -17.75
CA GLN A 144 -0.38 8.30 -17.00
C GLN A 144 -1.75 7.78 -16.57
N PHE A 145 -2.45 7.08 -17.47
CA PHE A 145 -3.75 6.49 -17.19
C PHE A 145 -3.66 5.37 -16.16
N VAL A 146 -2.69 4.46 -16.30
CA VAL A 146 -2.48 3.36 -15.33
C VAL A 146 -2.19 3.91 -13.93
N VAL A 147 -1.33 4.93 -13.80
CA VAL A 147 -1.00 5.55 -12.51
C VAL A 147 -2.22 6.27 -11.91
N THR A 148 -3.03 6.92 -12.73
CA THR A 148 -4.29 7.55 -12.30
C THR A 148 -5.33 6.51 -11.86
N LEU A 149 -5.39 5.38 -12.57
CA LEU A 149 -6.27 4.28 -12.23
C LEU A 149 -5.86 3.66 -10.89
N ILE A 150 -4.56 3.42 -10.67
CA ILE A 150 -4.03 2.99 -9.37
C ILE A 150 -4.41 3.97 -8.26
N LEU A 151 -4.22 5.28 -8.49
CA LEU A 151 -4.65 6.32 -7.55
C LEU A 151 -6.13 6.17 -7.17
N SER A 152 -7.01 5.97 -8.16
CA SER A 152 -8.46 5.85 -7.92
C SER A 152 -8.85 4.65 -7.06
N PHE A 153 -8.25 3.48 -7.31
CA PHE A 153 -8.51 2.27 -6.55
C PHE A 153 -7.89 2.30 -5.15
N THR A 154 -6.81 3.06 -4.96
CA THR A 154 -6.14 3.16 -3.66
C THR A 154 -6.83 4.15 -2.73
N ILE A 155 -7.38 5.23 -3.31
CA ILE A 155 -8.19 6.18 -2.57
C ILE A 155 -9.49 5.52 -2.10
N SER A 156 -10.13 4.70 -2.95
CA SER A 156 -11.27 3.91 -2.50
C SER A 156 -10.83 3.02 -1.34
N SER A 157 -11.35 3.30 -0.16
CA SER A 157 -11.20 2.47 1.03
C SER A 157 -12.61 2.03 1.39
N ASP A 158 -12.76 0.80 1.88
CA ASP A 158 -14.04 0.27 2.36
C ASP A 158 -14.13 0.47 3.89
N PRO A 159 -14.65 1.63 4.35
CA PRO A 159 -14.77 1.91 5.78
C PRO A 159 -15.68 0.90 6.49
N ASP A 160 -16.61 0.25 5.80
CA ASP A 160 -17.58 -0.66 6.39
C ASP A 160 -16.92 -1.92 6.94
N SER A 161 -15.77 -2.33 6.38
CA SER A 161 -14.96 -3.44 6.95
C SER A 161 -14.27 -3.11 8.26
N LEU A 162 -13.67 -1.92 8.34
CA LEU A 162 -13.00 -1.50 9.57
C LEU A 162 -14.05 -1.22 10.64
N TYR A 163 -15.20 -0.70 10.23
CA TYR A 163 -16.38 -0.56 11.06
C TYR A 163 -16.91 -1.90 11.56
N SER A 164 -17.03 -2.92 10.70
CA SER A 164 -17.51 -4.25 11.13
C SER A 164 -16.50 -4.96 12.04
N PHE A 165 -15.20 -4.77 11.81
CA PHE A 165 -14.14 -5.26 12.70
C PHE A 165 -14.13 -4.56 14.06
N ILE A 166 -14.37 -3.24 14.13
CA ILE A 166 -14.53 -2.54 15.42
C ILE A 166 -15.88 -2.84 16.06
N GLY A 167 -16.93 -3.00 15.26
CA GLY A 167 -18.26 -3.37 15.73
C GLY A 167 -18.32 -4.76 16.36
N SER A 168 -17.40 -5.67 15.99
CA SER A 168 -17.24 -6.97 16.63
C SER A 168 -16.42 -6.92 17.92
N LEU A 169 -15.64 -5.85 18.15
CA LEU A 169 -15.08 -5.56 19.47
C LEU A 169 -16.23 -5.05 20.35
N THR A 170 -16.75 -5.94 21.20
CA THR A 170 -17.84 -5.71 22.15
C THR A 170 -17.51 -4.56 23.11
N THR A 171 -17.78 -3.34 22.67
CA THR A 171 -17.78 -2.14 23.52
C THR A 171 -19.22 -1.87 23.93
N SER A 172 -19.47 -1.84 25.24
CA SER A 172 -20.82 -1.71 25.83
C SER A 172 -21.43 -0.30 25.71
N SER A 173 -20.70 0.68 25.16
CA SER A 173 -21.13 2.07 25.02
C SER A 173 -21.12 2.54 23.56
N LEU A 174 -22.27 3.00 23.07
CA LEU A 174 -22.43 3.58 21.72
C LEU A 174 -21.50 4.77 21.48
N TYR A 175 -21.30 5.62 22.49
CA TYR A 175 -20.39 6.77 22.39
C TYR A 175 -18.93 6.37 22.17
N VAL A 176 -18.50 5.27 22.81
CA VAL A 176 -17.13 4.76 22.63
C VAL A 176 -16.97 4.21 21.21
N LYS A 177 -17.99 3.51 20.70
CA LYS A 177 -18.01 3.04 19.31
C LYS A 177 -17.94 4.21 18.32
N ASP A 178 -18.76 5.25 18.47
CA ASP A 178 -18.74 6.43 17.59
C ASP A 178 -17.38 7.14 17.59
N ALA A 179 -16.73 7.26 18.76
CA ALA A 179 -15.40 7.85 18.88
C ALA A 179 -14.33 7.05 18.13
N PHE A 180 -14.37 5.71 18.21
CA PHE A 180 -13.49 4.84 17.43
C PHE A 180 -13.73 4.96 15.93
N VAL A 181 -14.98 5.08 15.52
CA VAL A 181 -15.35 5.26 14.11
C VAL A 181 -14.84 6.59 13.56
N CYS A 182 -14.99 7.68 14.32
CA CYS A 182 -14.40 8.97 13.95
C CYS A 182 -12.87 8.87 13.80
N LEU A 183 -12.20 8.13 14.69
CA LEU A 183 -10.76 7.90 14.61
C LEU A 183 -10.36 7.11 13.35
N ILE A 184 -11.14 6.08 12.96
CA ILE A 184 -10.94 5.38 11.68
C ILE A 184 -11.06 6.36 10.51
N PHE A 185 -12.09 7.19 10.48
CA PHE A 185 -12.28 8.12 9.37
C PHE A 185 -11.17 9.16 9.26
N ILE A 186 -10.58 9.58 10.38
CA ILE A 186 -9.37 10.40 10.40
C ILE A 186 -8.19 9.64 9.77
N LEU A 187 -7.99 8.36 10.12
CA LEU A 187 -6.93 7.53 9.53
C LEU A 187 -7.14 7.31 8.02
N ILE A 188 -8.38 7.08 7.58
CA ILE A 188 -8.72 6.97 6.16
C ILE A 188 -8.43 8.28 5.43
N SER A 189 -8.76 9.42 6.04
CA SER A 189 -8.42 10.73 5.48
C SER A 189 -6.91 10.92 5.31
N LEU A 190 -6.12 10.56 6.34
CA LEU A 190 -4.66 10.57 6.28
C LEU A 190 -4.12 9.67 5.17
N LYS A 191 -4.69 8.46 5.00
CA LYS A 191 -4.37 7.57 3.87
C LYS A 191 -4.63 8.27 2.53
N MET A 192 -5.82 8.86 2.34
CA MET A 192 -6.20 9.49 1.07
C MET A 192 -5.26 10.64 0.69
N ILE A 193 -4.94 11.55 1.62
CA ILE A 193 -4.04 12.67 1.33
C ILE A 193 -2.60 12.22 1.08
N ALA A 194 -2.16 11.16 1.75
CA ALA A 194 -0.82 10.64 1.60
C ALA A 194 -0.65 9.88 0.28
N VAL A 195 -1.67 9.10 -0.13
CA VAL A 195 -1.73 8.46 -1.43
C VAL A 195 -1.74 9.51 -2.55
N LEU A 196 -2.49 10.61 -2.39
CA LEU A 196 -2.50 11.70 -3.36
C LEU A 196 -1.13 12.42 -3.43
N THR A 197 -0.49 12.65 -2.29
CA THR A 197 0.87 13.21 -2.23
C THR A 197 1.89 12.28 -2.90
N GLY A 198 1.78 10.97 -2.64
CA GLY A 198 2.56 9.93 -3.29
C GLY A 198 2.34 9.91 -4.81
N PHE A 199 1.11 10.07 -5.27
CA PHE A 199 0.81 10.22 -6.70
C PHE A 199 1.50 11.43 -7.31
N PHE A 200 1.43 12.62 -6.68
CA PHE A 200 2.13 13.80 -7.19
C PHE A 200 3.63 13.56 -7.31
N TYR A 201 4.23 12.98 -6.26
CA TYR A 201 5.64 12.64 -6.23
C TYR A 201 6.05 11.66 -7.34
N LEU A 202 5.31 10.57 -7.48
CA LEU A 202 5.57 9.55 -8.50
C LEU A 202 5.32 10.10 -9.89
N SER A 203 4.29 10.91 -10.10
CA SER A 203 3.94 11.45 -11.42
C SER A 203 5.04 12.31 -12.06
N ASN A 204 5.98 12.84 -11.27
CA ASN A 204 7.20 13.47 -11.79
C ASN A 204 8.28 12.49 -12.21
N ARG A 205 8.26 11.29 -11.63
CA ARG A 205 9.29 10.26 -11.77
C ARG A 205 8.86 9.09 -12.67
N ILE A 206 7.56 8.99 -13.02
CA ILE A 206 6.97 7.87 -13.78
C ILE A 206 7.67 7.53 -15.10
N TYR A 207 8.38 8.48 -15.70
CA TYR A 207 9.10 8.28 -16.96
C TYR A 207 10.53 7.74 -16.78
N SER A 208 11.04 7.67 -15.56
CA SER A 208 12.36 7.14 -15.22
C SER A 208 12.22 5.95 -14.27
N ALA A 209 12.36 4.73 -14.81
CA ALA A 209 12.24 3.50 -14.04
C ALA A 209 13.16 3.50 -12.79
N ASN A 210 14.38 4.03 -12.92
CA ASN A 210 15.33 4.12 -11.81
C ASN A 210 14.88 5.07 -10.68
N GLN A 211 14.13 6.12 -11.01
CA GLN A 211 13.63 7.09 -10.03
C GLN A 211 12.32 6.64 -9.37
N THR A 212 11.45 5.94 -10.11
CA THR A 212 10.24 5.32 -9.53
C THR A 212 10.60 4.19 -8.57
N ILE A 213 11.67 3.45 -8.90
CA ILE A 213 12.19 2.38 -8.08
C ILE A 213 12.82 2.94 -6.80
N ASN A 214 13.41 4.13 -6.75
CA ASN A 214 13.98 4.69 -5.50
C ASN A 214 13.11 5.83 -4.94
N PRO A 215 12.16 5.54 -4.04
CA PRO A 215 11.17 6.53 -3.59
C PRO A 215 11.72 7.55 -2.60
N LEU A 216 12.93 7.36 -2.07
CA LEU A 216 13.60 8.30 -1.19
C LEU A 216 15.02 8.53 -1.71
N ASP A 217 15.39 9.79 -1.92
CA ASP A 217 16.73 10.16 -2.36
C ASP A 217 17.74 9.93 -1.21
N GLU A 218 19.00 9.66 -1.55
CA GLU A 218 20.07 9.43 -0.57
C GLU A 218 20.38 10.73 0.18
N GLN A 219 19.86 10.86 1.39
CA GLN A 219 19.99 12.06 2.22
C GLN A 219 19.95 11.72 3.72
N PRO A 220 20.50 12.58 4.60
CA PRO A 220 20.36 12.41 6.03
C PRO A 220 18.88 12.53 6.44
N ILE A 221 18.44 11.64 7.32
CA ILE A 221 17.06 11.62 7.82
C ILE A 221 17.02 12.25 9.20
N SER A 222 16.46 13.45 9.28
CA SER A 222 16.18 14.16 10.54
C SER A 222 15.12 13.41 11.36
N SER A 223 15.06 13.69 12.67
CA SER A 223 14.05 13.09 13.54
C SER A 223 12.63 13.47 13.11
N ASP A 224 12.44 14.70 12.62
CA ASP A 224 11.15 15.17 12.12
C ASP A 224 10.74 14.47 10.83
N LEU A 225 11.66 14.34 9.86
CA LEU A 225 11.38 13.61 8.62
C LEU A 225 11.08 12.13 8.92
N PHE A 226 11.80 11.51 9.85
CA PHE A 226 11.53 10.15 10.30
C PHE A 226 10.15 10.05 10.96
N LYS A 227 9.82 10.97 11.88
CA LYS A 227 8.53 11.03 12.57
C LYS A 227 7.36 11.07 11.60
N TRP A 228 7.36 12.06 10.71
CA TRP A 228 6.26 12.26 9.76
C TRP A 228 6.24 11.19 8.68
N GLY A 229 7.40 10.80 8.15
CA GLY A 229 7.52 9.72 7.19
C GLY A 229 6.95 8.42 7.73
N PHE A 230 7.30 8.04 8.96
CA PHE A 230 6.76 6.85 9.63
C PHE A 230 5.27 6.96 9.89
N LEU A 231 4.80 8.04 10.54
CA LEU A 231 3.39 8.25 10.88
C LEU A 231 2.46 8.25 9.67
N ILE A 232 2.97 8.58 8.49
CA ILE A 232 2.18 8.59 7.25
C ILE A 232 2.27 7.23 6.53
N SER A 233 3.48 6.73 6.29
CA SER A 233 3.67 5.50 5.51
C SER A 233 3.19 4.25 6.24
N TYR A 234 3.30 4.21 7.57
CA TYR A 234 2.90 3.05 8.36
C TYR A 234 1.38 2.79 8.31
N PRO A 235 0.48 3.77 8.57
CA PRO A 235 -0.95 3.55 8.43
C PRO A 235 -1.37 3.15 7.01
N ILE A 236 -0.75 3.71 5.97
CA ILE A 236 -1.05 3.30 4.58
C ILE A 236 -0.70 1.83 4.38
N LEU A 237 0.48 1.41 4.83
CA LEU A 237 0.91 0.01 4.74
C LEU A 237 -0.02 -0.92 5.49
N PHE A 238 -0.38 -0.56 6.72
CA PHE A 238 -1.30 -1.35 7.53
C PHE A 238 -2.68 -1.47 6.87
N LEU A 239 -3.25 -0.35 6.44
CA LEU A 239 -4.56 -0.34 5.78
C LEU A 239 -4.55 -1.12 4.46
N SER A 240 -3.51 -0.98 3.64
CA SER A 240 -3.39 -1.77 2.40
C SER A 240 -3.29 -3.28 2.68
N ILE A 241 -2.59 -3.71 3.74
CA ILE A 241 -2.56 -5.14 4.13
C ILE A 241 -3.96 -5.61 4.55
N VAL A 242 -4.65 -4.85 5.41
CA VAL A 242 -6.01 -5.19 5.87
C VAL A 242 -6.99 -5.25 4.70
N ASP A 243 -6.97 -4.24 3.82
CA ASP A 243 -7.81 -4.14 2.63
C ASP A 243 -7.59 -5.34 1.69
N MET A 244 -6.33 -5.70 1.42
CA MET A 244 -6.00 -6.86 0.58
C MET A 244 -6.39 -8.18 1.24
N SER A 245 -6.14 -8.36 2.54
CA SER A 245 -6.54 -9.57 3.27
C SER A 245 -8.05 -9.80 3.15
N LYS A 246 -8.87 -8.76 3.31
CA LYS A 246 -10.32 -8.86 3.09
C LYS A 246 -10.65 -9.27 1.67
N SER A 247 -10.15 -8.55 0.64
CA SER A 247 -10.45 -8.87 -0.76
C SER A 247 -10.11 -10.31 -1.11
N VAL A 248 -9.01 -10.84 -0.57
CA VAL A 248 -8.61 -12.24 -0.72
C VAL A 248 -9.60 -13.19 -0.07
N PHE A 249 -10.01 -12.91 1.17
CA PHE A 249 -11.06 -13.68 1.83
C PHE A 249 -12.41 -13.54 1.15
N THR A 250 -12.72 -12.47 0.43
CA THR A 250 -13.96 -12.41 -0.37
C THR A 250 -13.82 -13.25 -1.65
N MET A 251 -12.73 -13.05 -2.40
CA MET A 251 -12.45 -13.76 -3.66
C MET A 251 -12.31 -15.27 -3.49
N ALA A 252 -11.78 -15.74 -2.36
CA ALA A 252 -11.62 -17.17 -2.10
C ALA A 252 -12.96 -17.92 -2.01
N PHE A 253 -14.07 -17.22 -1.78
CA PHE A 253 -15.41 -17.82 -1.59
C PHE A 253 -16.47 -17.23 -2.54
N SER A 254 -16.10 -16.43 -3.54
CA SER A 254 -17.03 -15.84 -4.52
C SER A 254 -16.47 -15.78 -5.95
N THR A 255 -17.34 -15.57 -6.93
CA THR A 255 -16.94 -15.30 -8.33
C THR A 255 -16.06 -14.06 -8.41
N ILE A 256 -14.87 -14.19 -8.99
CA ILE A 256 -13.89 -13.09 -9.09
C ILE A 256 -14.45 -11.96 -9.97
N ASN A 257 -14.62 -10.77 -9.41
CA ASN A 257 -15.00 -9.57 -10.15
C ASN A 257 -13.75 -8.83 -10.67
N THR A 258 -13.81 -8.29 -11.88
CA THR A 258 -12.75 -7.44 -12.46
C THR A 258 -12.42 -6.24 -11.57
N HIS A 259 -13.42 -5.70 -10.85
CA HIS A 259 -13.22 -4.64 -9.87
C HIS A 259 -12.26 -5.07 -8.75
N ASP A 260 -12.44 -6.28 -8.22
CA ASP A 260 -11.66 -6.80 -7.09
C ASP A 260 -10.21 -7.05 -7.53
N ILE A 261 -9.99 -7.52 -8.77
CA ILE A 261 -8.65 -7.68 -9.35
C ILE A 261 -7.93 -6.32 -9.45
N LEU A 262 -8.60 -5.30 -9.99
CA LEU A 262 -8.02 -3.97 -10.13
C LEU A 262 -7.76 -3.31 -8.77
N TYR A 263 -8.64 -3.54 -7.81
CA TYR A 263 -8.49 -3.10 -6.42
C TYR A 263 -7.26 -3.73 -5.76
N MET A 264 -7.06 -5.04 -5.93
CA MET A 264 -5.88 -5.73 -5.40
C MET A 264 -4.59 -5.27 -6.08
N LEU A 265 -4.59 -5.13 -7.41
CA LEU A 265 -3.42 -4.64 -8.15
C LEU A 265 -3.04 -3.21 -7.71
N GLY A 266 -4.03 -2.33 -7.50
CA GLY A 266 -3.80 -0.98 -6.98
C GLY A 266 -3.14 -1.00 -5.60
N ASN A 267 -3.71 -1.77 -4.66
CA ASN A 267 -3.18 -1.90 -3.32
C ASN A 267 -1.78 -2.56 -3.29
N LEU A 268 -1.51 -3.53 -4.17
CA LEU A 268 -0.18 -4.15 -4.30
C LEU A 268 0.88 -3.15 -4.74
N ILE A 269 0.55 -2.27 -5.70
CA ILE A 269 1.49 -1.24 -6.18
C ILE A 269 1.77 -0.21 -5.07
N VAL A 270 0.74 0.16 -4.30
CA VAL A 270 0.89 1.11 -3.19
C VAL A 270 1.69 0.50 -2.07
N LEU A 271 1.43 -0.76 -1.73
CA LEU A 271 2.22 -1.52 -0.79
C LEU A 271 3.69 -1.52 -1.23
N PHE A 272 3.97 -1.87 -2.49
CA PHE A 272 5.32 -1.87 -3.05
C PHE A 272 6.04 -0.53 -2.87
N ILE A 273 5.39 0.58 -3.25
CA ILE A 273 6.01 1.90 -3.18
C ILE A 273 6.17 2.35 -1.72
N CYS A 274 5.13 2.19 -0.90
CA CYS A 274 5.13 2.62 0.50
C CYS A 274 6.12 1.84 1.34
N GLY A 275 6.24 0.52 1.19
CA GLY A 275 7.20 -0.23 2.01
C GLY A 275 8.61 -0.09 1.52
N ARG A 276 8.82 0.19 0.23
CA ARG A 276 10.16 0.58 -0.23
C ARG A 276 10.56 1.94 0.33
N PHE A 277 9.63 2.90 0.39
CA PHE A 277 9.86 4.17 1.07
C PHE A 277 10.17 3.94 2.56
N PHE A 278 9.33 3.16 3.25
CA PHE A 278 9.48 2.83 4.66
C PHE A 278 10.80 2.12 4.99
N GLY A 279 11.16 1.09 4.22
CA GLY A 279 12.42 0.39 4.36
C GLY A 279 13.64 1.30 4.10
N SER A 280 13.55 2.18 3.12
CA SER A 280 14.60 3.18 2.85
C SER A 280 14.67 4.24 3.96
N LEU A 281 13.53 4.65 4.51
CA LEU A 281 13.44 5.58 5.63
C LEU A 281 14.13 5.02 6.87
N ILE A 282 13.87 3.75 7.21
CA ILE A 282 14.55 3.05 8.30
C ILE A 282 16.06 2.92 8.03
N GLN A 283 16.44 2.49 6.82
CA GLN A 283 17.84 2.29 6.46
C GLN A 283 18.64 3.61 6.51
N PHE A 284 18.13 4.68 5.90
CA PHE A 284 18.81 5.97 5.88
C PHE A 284 18.84 6.62 7.27
N ARG A 285 17.82 6.37 8.11
CA ARG A 285 17.84 6.78 9.53
C ARG A 285 18.95 6.08 10.30
N ASN A 286 19.15 4.77 10.11
CA ASN A 286 20.27 4.03 10.72
C ASN A 286 21.63 4.64 10.33
N PHE A 287 21.80 4.97 9.04
CA PHE A 287 23.02 5.59 8.54
C PHE A 287 23.24 6.98 9.15
N SER A 288 22.18 7.79 9.21
CA SER A 288 22.22 9.13 9.81
C SER A 288 22.57 9.10 11.30
N LEU A 289 22.11 8.05 12.01
CA LEU A 289 22.42 7.83 13.43
C LEU A 289 23.79 7.17 13.66
N LYS A 290 24.45 6.66 12.62
CA LYS A 290 25.64 5.80 12.70
C LYS A 290 25.43 4.62 13.66
N ARG A 291 24.25 3.98 13.59
CA ARG A 291 23.87 2.84 14.42
C ARG A 291 23.10 1.81 13.61
N TYR A 292 23.34 0.54 13.91
CA TYR A 292 22.69 -0.58 13.24
C TYR A 292 21.65 -1.20 14.16
N PHE A 293 20.39 -1.21 13.73
CA PHE A 293 19.25 -1.67 14.53
C PHE A 293 18.51 -2.86 13.90
N GLY A 294 19.21 -3.78 13.22
CA GLY A 294 18.63 -4.96 12.55
C GLY A 294 17.39 -5.60 13.21
N VAL A 295 17.51 -6.23 14.38
CA VAL A 295 16.37 -6.89 15.06
C VAL A 295 15.26 -5.91 15.43
N VAL A 296 15.61 -4.75 16.00
CA VAL A 296 14.63 -3.72 16.39
C VAL A 296 13.84 -3.25 15.17
N ASN A 297 14.51 -3.07 14.04
CA ASN A 297 13.88 -2.66 12.79
C ASN A 297 12.99 -3.77 12.23
N THR A 298 13.31 -5.05 12.40
CA THR A 298 12.40 -6.13 11.96
C THR A 298 11.07 -6.16 12.71
N LEU A 299 11.01 -5.61 13.92
CA LEU A 299 9.74 -5.43 14.63
C LEU A 299 8.80 -4.48 13.89
N SER A 300 9.29 -3.72 12.90
CA SER A 300 8.50 -2.91 11.97
C SER A 300 7.63 -3.72 10.99
N LEU A 301 7.66 -5.05 11.07
CA LEU A 301 6.78 -5.95 10.30
C LEU A 301 5.45 -6.26 11.00
N LEU A 302 5.39 -6.11 12.32
CA LEU A 302 4.26 -6.52 13.14
C LEU A 302 3.49 -5.27 13.56
N PRO A 303 2.29 -5.00 12.99
CA PRO A 303 1.58 -3.73 13.16
C PRO A 303 1.55 -3.18 14.60
N LEU A 304 1.30 -4.02 15.60
CA LEU A 304 1.26 -3.60 17.00
C LEU A 304 2.65 -3.37 17.63
N LEU A 305 3.69 -4.10 17.19
CA LEU A 305 5.07 -3.99 17.70
C LEU A 305 5.93 -2.96 16.92
N ASN A 306 5.42 -2.45 15.79
CA ASN A 306 6.06 -1.43 14.97
C ASN A 306 6.38 -0.13 15.73
N LEU A 307 5.60 0.19 16.76
CA LEU A 307 5.81 1.36 17.61
C LEU A 307 7.14 1.28 18.38
N GLY A 308 7.59 0.08 18.76
CA GLY A 308 8.86 -0.10 19.46
C GLY A 308 10.06 0.28 18.60
N ALA A 309 10.06 -0.19 17.34
CA ALA A 309 11.07 0.19 16.35
C ALA A 309 11.07 1.70 16.09
N PHE A 310 9.87 2.26 15.94
CA PHE A 310 9.66 3.69 15.74
C PHE A 310 10.21 4.53 16.88
N PHE A 311 9.79 4.28 18.12
CA PHE A 311 10.24 5.05 19.27
C PHE A 311 11.74 4.92 19.47
N THR A 312 12.31 3.73 19.26
CA THR A 312 13.76 3.53 19.34
C THR A 312 14.49 4.43 18.35
N LEU A 313 14.09 4.44 17.07
CA LEU A 313 14.72 5.26 16.02
C LEU A 313 14.42 6.77 16.13
N LEU A 314 13.27 7.12 16.71
CA LEU A 314 12.85 8.50 16.91
C LEU A 314 13.67 9.18 18.01
N TYR A 315 13.83 8.51 19.16
CA TYR A 315 14.47 9.09 20.34
C TYR A 315 15.99 8.88 20.38
N TYR A 316 16.55 7.98 19.57
CA TYR A 316 17.99 7.77 19.55
C TYR A 316 18.76 8.98 19.00
N LYS A 317 19.85 9.33 19.68
CA LYS A 317 20.80 10.36 19.24
C LYS A 317 21.87 9.79 18.31
N LYS A 318 22.38 10.63 17.42
CA LYS A 318 23.51 10.32 16.52
C LYS A 318 24.72 9.87 17.35
N SER A 319 25.32 8.76 16.96
CA SER A 319 26.51 8.23 17.63
C SER A 319 27.71 9.18 17.43
N PRO A 320 28.52 9.46 18.47
CA PRO A 320 29.75 10.26 18.33
C PRO A 320 30.88 9.51 17.61
N VAL A 321 30.66 8.25 17.27
CA VAL A 321 31.61 7.34 16.64
C VAL A 321 32.03 7.82 15.24
N SER A 322 33.31 7.61 14.88
CA SER A 322 33.85 7.93 13.55
C SER A 322 33.19 7.07 12.46
N ILE A 323 33.26 7.48 11.19
CA ILE A 323 32.71 6.65 10.10
C ILE A 323 33.44 5.30 10.03
N THR A 324 34.76 5.31 10.19
CA THR A 324 35.62 4.13 10.16
C THR A 324 35.23 3.13 11.26
N GLU A 325 35.07 3.60 12.49
CA GLU A 325 34.67 2.72 13.61
C GLU A 325 33.22 2.23 13.44
N TYR A 326 32.32 3.06 12.90
CA TYR A 326 30.97 2.62 12.55
C TYR A 326 30.99 1.49 11.50
N LYS A 327 31.80 1.64 10.45
CA LYS A 327 32.01 0.65 9.39
C LYS A 327 32.54 -0.67 9.94
N ASP A 328 33.54 -0.64 10.81
CA ASP A 328 34.11 -1.84 11.43
C ASP A 328 33.09 -2.59 12.29
N LYS A 329 32.20 -1.85 12.95
CA LYS A 329 31.12 -2.41 13.79
C LYS A 329 29.91 -2.91 13.00
N LEU A 330 29.72 -2.56 11.72
CA LEU A 330 28.54 -2.97 10.95
C LEU A 330 28.45 -4.48 10.74
N LYS A 331 29.55 -5.12 10.31
CA LYS A 331 29.61 -6.57 10.07
C LYS A 331 29.30 -7.41 11.32
N PRO A 332 29.97 -7.18 12.49
CA PRO A 332 29.69 -7.93 13.69
C PRO A 332 28.27 -7.68 14.21
N ASN A 333 27.80 -6.43 14.23
CA ASN A 333 26.44 -6.11 14.70
C ASN A 333 25.35 -6.77 13.84
N ARG A 334 25.52 -6.82 12.51
CA ARG A 334 24.64 -7.59 11.61
C ARG A 334 24.61 -9.05 11.99
N ASN A 335 25.77 -9.69 12.16
CA ASN A 335 25.83 -11.11 12.46
C ASN A 335 25.16 -11.42 13.80
N ILE A 336 25.39 -10.60 14.83
CA ILE A 336 24.73 -10.71 16.13
C ILE A 336 23.21 -10.61 15.97
N HIS A 337 22.72 -9.59 15.25
CA HIS A 337 21.30 -9.41 15.01
C HIS A 337 20.67 -10.54 14.19
N LEU A 338 21.37 -11.09 13.20
CA LEU A 338 20.91 -12.26 12.46
C LEU A 338 20.82 -13.50 13.35
N ILE A 339 21.80 -13.72 14.23
CA ILE A 339 21.77 -14.82 15.19
C ILE A 339 20.56 -14.68 16.11
N ILE A 340 20.37 -13.50 16.71
CA ILE A 340 19.21 -13.23 17.59
C ILE A 340 17.91 -13.49 16.83
N TYR A 341 17.78 -12.95 15.61
CA TYR A 341 16.57 -13.14 14.81
C TYR A 341 16.31 -14.61 14.49
N CYS A 342 17.33 -15.35 14.04
CA CYS A 342 17.22 -16.79 13.75
C CYS A 342 16.90 -17.61 15.01
N SER A 343 17.44 -17.24 16.17
CA SER A 343 17.12 -17.87 17.45
C SER A 343 15.66 -17.63 17.85
N LEU A 344 15.17 -16.40 17.74
CA LEU A 344 13.78 -16.06 18.01
C LEU A 344 12.81 -16.80 17.05
N LEU A 345 13.14 -16.84 15.76
CA LEU A 345 12.36 -17.54 14.75
C LEU A 345 12.34 -19.06 15.03
N THR A 346 13.50 -19.64 15.39
CA THR A 346 13.59 -21.05 15.83
C THR A 346 12.71 -21.32 17.04
N LEU A 347 12.80 -20.49 18.09
CA LEU A 347 11.98 -20.63 19.29
C LEU A 347 10.49 -20.56 18.99
N TYR A 348 10.06 -19.64 18.13
CA TYR A 348 8.66 -19.51 17.71
C TYR A 348 8.14 -20.77 17.01
N TYR A 349 8.89 -21.30 16.03
CA TYR A 349 8.46 -22.49 15.30
C TYR A 349 8.54 -23.77 16.15
N LEU A 350 9.53 -23.88 17.04
CA LEU A 350 9.60 -24.98 18.00
C LEU A 350 8.44 -24.93 18.99
N TYR A 351 8.11 -23.76 19.52
CA TYR A 351 6.93 -23.57 20.37
C TYR A 351 5.65 -23.98 19.64
N ASN A 352 5.45 -23.54 18.40
CA ASN A 352 4.28 -23.93 17.60
C ASN A 352 4.22 -25.44 17.31
N TYR A 353 5.37 -26.09 17.18
CA TYR A 353 5.45 -27.54 16.99
C TYR A 353 5.12 -28.30 18.28
N PHE A 354 5.70 -27.90 19.42
CA PHE A 354 5.56 -28.61 20.70
C PHE A 354 4.29 -28.26 21.48
N SER A 355 3.66 -27.11 21.21
CA SER A 355 2.37 -26.71 21.80
C SER A 355 1.19 -27.57 21.32
N LYS A 356 1.35 -28.29 20.20
CA LYS A 356 0.36 -29.28 19.75
C LYS A 356 0.60 -30.64 20.44
N PRO A 357 -0.47 -31.36 20.81
CA PRO A 357 -0.35 -32.74 21.30
C PRO A 357 0.35 -33.60 20.24
N ALA A 358 1.09 -34.62 20.69
CA ALA A 358 1.99 -35.41 19.84
C ALA A 358 1.32 -35.93 18.56
N ASP A 359 0.07 -36.38 18.67
CA ASP A 359 -0.69 -36.98 17.57
C ASP A 359 -1.14 -35.97 16.51
N TYR A 360 -1.14 -34.66 16.84
CA TYR A 360 -1.52 -33.58 15.93
C TYR A 360 -0.31 -32.78 15.39
N ARG A 361 0.91 -33.24 15.68
CA ARG A 361 2.14 -32.56 15.20
C ARG A 361 2.34 -32.85 13.72
N THR A 362 2.45 -31.80 12.93
CA THR A 362 2.83 -31.88 11.51
C THR A 362 4.29 -31.44 11.35
N PHE A 363 4.99 -31.95 10.34
CA PHE A 363 6.35 -31.51 10.00
C PHE A 363 6.41 -30.07 9.47
N GLU A 364 5.24 -29.47 9.26
CA GLU A 364 5.07 -28.17 8.62
C GLU A 364 5.86 -27.03 9.28
N PRO A 365 5.80 -26.81 10.61
CA PRO A 365 6.56 -25.75 11.26
C PRO A 365 8.08 -25.88 11.09
N LEU A 366 8.60 -27.11 10.99
CA LEU A 366 10.04 -27.39 10.92
C LEU A 366 10.62 -27.12 9.53
N TYR A 367 9.94 -27.50 8.45
CA TYR A 367 10.41 -27.15 7.12
C TYR A 367 10.24 -25.64 6.85
N LYS A 368 9.17 -25.02 7.36
CA LYS A 368 8.96 -23.55 7.28
C LYS A 368 10.12 -22.80 7.95
N LEU A 369 10.54 -23.26 9.14
CA LEU A 369 11.71 -22.74 9.86
C LEU A 369 12.98 -22.77 8.99
N LEU A 370 13.27 -23.90 8.34
CA LEU A 370 14.43 -24.03 7.44
C LEU A 370 14.36 -23.05 6.27
N VAL A 371 13.20 -22.95 5.61
CA VAL A 371 13.01 -22.06 4.46
C VAL A 371 13.20 -20.59 4.85
N PHE A 372 12.57 -20.14 5.95
CA PHE A 372 12.71 -18.76 6.42
C PHE A 372 14.13 -18.44 6.90
N GLY A 373 14.76 -19.36 7.64
CA GLY A 373 16.13 -19.19 8.13
C GLY A 373 17.16 -19.05 7.00
N VAL A 374 17.11 -19.95 6.01
CA VAL A 374 17.98 -19.89 4.83
C VAL A 374 17.72 -18.62 4.03
N SER A 375 16.45 -18.26 3.82
CA SER A 375 16.08 -17.08 3.06
C SER A 375 16.72 -15.81 3.63
N ILE A 376 16.59 -15.59 4.95
CA ILE A 376 17.12 -14.39 5.61
C ILE A 376 18.64 -14.33 5.58
N ILE A 377 19.32 -15.46 5.77
CA ILE A 377 20.80 -15.52 5.72
C ILE A 377 21.30 -15.12 4.33
N VAL A 378 20.66 -15.65 3.27
CA VAL A 378 21.04 -15.37 1.88
C VAL A 378 20.74 -13.91 1.51
N LEU A 379 19.62 -13.36 2.00
CA LEU A 379 19.24 -11.97 1.74
C LEU A 379 20.11 -10.96 2.49
N ALA A 380 20.49 -11.24 3.73
CA ALA A 380 21.37 -10.36 4.47
C ALA A 380 22.79 -10.24 3.89
N ARG A 381 23.13 -11.11 2.92
CA ARG A 381 24.45 -11.20 2.29
C ARG A 381 24.47 -10.80 0.82
N PHE A 382 23.40 -11.06 0.07
CA PHE A 382 23.39 -10.85 -1.39
C PHE A 382 22.22 -9.96 -1.81
N LYS A 383 22.45 -9.03 -2.76
CA LYS A 383 21.37 -8.18 -3.29
C LYS A 383 20.56 -8.88 -4.37
N TRP A 384 21.17 -9.71 -5.21
CA TRP A 384 20.45 -10.42 -6.28
C TRP A 384 19.46 -11.45 -5.72
N SER A 385 19.74 -11.97 -4.53
CA SER A 385 18.88 -12.92 -3.84
C SER A 385 17.51 -12.33 -3.44
N THR A 386 17.39 -11.01 -3.37
CA THR A 386 16.10 -10.31 -3.16
C THR A 386 15.05 -10.65 -4.21
N LYS A 387 15.48 -10.96 -5.44
CA LYS A 387 14.58 -11.30 -6.55
C LYS A 387 14.14 -12.76 -6.55
N VAL A 388 15.05 -13.64 -6.17
CA VAL A 388 14.92 -15.09 -6.38
C VAL A 388 14.43 -15.80 -5.13
N ILE A 389 14.89 -15.38 -3.95
CA ILE A 389 14.62 -16.06 -2.69
C ILE A 389 13.16 -15.97 -2.24
N PRO A 390 12.46 -14.82 -2.32
CA PRO A 390 11.05 -14.80 -1.93
C PRO A 390 10.17 -15.67 -2.83
N PHE A 391 10.49 -15.74 -4.13
CA PHE A 391 9.79 -16.59 -5.09
C PHE A 391 10.02 -18.08 -4.78
N LEU A 392 11.26 -18.49 -4.53
CA LEU A 392 11.59 -19.85 -4.10
C LEU A 392 10.94 -20.21 -2.76
N ALA A 393 10.95 -19.29 -1.80
CA ALA A 393 10.32 -19.50 -0.50
C ALA A 393 8.83 -19.78 -0.66
N VAL A 394 8.10 -19.04 -1.50
CA VAL A 394 6.67 -19.29 -1.73
C VAL A 394 6.43 -20.63 -2.40
N ILE A 395 7.20 -20.96 -3.44
CA ILE A 395 7.09 -22.25 -4.13
C ILE A 395 7.25 -23.41 -3.14
N ILE A 396 8.23 -23.31 -2.23
CA ILE A 396 8.48 -24.37 -1.24
C ILE A 396 7.40 -24.37 -0.15
N LEU A 397 7.02 -23.20 0.38
CA LEU A 397 6.06 -23.06 1.47
C LEU A 397 4.64 -23.48 1.08
N TYR A 398 4.26 -23.28 -0.17
CA TYR A 398 2.96 -23.62 -0.71
C TYR A 398 3.02 -24.82 -1.65
N PHE A 399 4.12 -25.58 -1.68
CA PHE A 399 4.29 -26.70 -2.61
C PHE A 399 3.16 -27.73 -2.52
N SER A 400 2.69 -28.05 -1.31
CA SER A 400 1.55 -28.97 -1.12
C SER A 400 0.28 -28.40 -1.74
N ASP A 401 -0.01 -27.12 -1.48
CA ASP A 401 -1.17 -26.45 -2.05
C ASP A 401 -1.05 -26.35 -3.58
N ILE A 402 0.15 -26.09 -4.12
CA ILE A 402 0.46 -26.11 -5.57
C ILE A 402 0.20 -27.51 -6.13
N LYS A 403 0.65 -28.56 -5.44
CA LYS A 403 0.53 -29.95 -5.90
C LYS A 403 -0.93 -30.41 -5.90
N ASP A 404 -1.65 -30.17 -4.81
CA ASP A 404 -3.08 -30.53 -4.66
C ASP A 404 -3.95 -29.71 -5.62
N PHE A 405 -3.49 -28.50 -5.95
CA PHE A 405 -4.06 -27.67 -6.99
C PHE A 405 -3.92 -28.25 -8.40
N PHE A 406 -2.92 -29.10 -8.70
CA PHE A 406 -2.81 -29.82 -9.99
C PHE A 406 -3.52 -31.18 -10.01
N ASP A 407 -4.40 -31.45 -9.05
CA ASP A 407 -5.26 -32.64 -9.06
C ASP A 407 -6.48 -32.42 -9.98
N PHE A 408 -6.50 -33.11 -11.12
CA PHE A 408 -7.45 -32.92 -12.21
C PHE A 408 -8.77 -33.71 -12.07
N GLY A 409 -9.10 -34.19 -10.87
CA GLY A 409 -10.25 -35.07 -10.63
C GLY A 409 -11.62 -34.59 -11.13
N ASN A 410 -11.85 -33.28 -11.31
CA ASN A 410 -13.13 -32.69 -11.71
C ASN A 410 -13.18 -32.13 -13.15
N GLY A 411 -12.20 -32.47 -14.00
CA GLY A 411 -12.12 -32.02 -15.39
C GLY A 411 -11.52 -30.62 -15.58
N LEU A 412 -10.97 -30.36 -16.78
CA LEU A 412 -10.12 -29.19 -17.07
C LEU A 412 -10.85 -27.83 -17.00
N TRP A 413 -12.10 -27.74 -17.45
CA TRP A 413 -12.76 -26.43 -17.60
C TRP A 413 -13.26 -25.80 -16.29
N PRO A 414 -13.95 -26.53 -15.38
CA PRO A 414 -14.27 -26.01 -14.04
C PRO A 414 -13.02 -25.72 -13.22
N PHE A 415 -11.97 -26.53 -13.40
CA PHE A 415 -10.66 -26.37 -12.79
C PHE A 415 -9.99 -25.04 -13.17
N PHE A 416 -9.98 -24.68 -14.46
CA PHE A 416 -9.41 -23.41 -14.92
C PHE A 416 -10.16 -22.17 -14.41
N LYS A 417 -11.50 -22.24 -14.33
CA LYS A 417 -12.33 -21.10 -13.93
C LYS A 417 -12.31 -20.87 -12.41
N ASP A 418 -12.45 -21.93 -11.61
CA ASP A 418 -12.72 -21.80 -10.17
C ASP A 418 -11.46 -21.96 -9.31
N LYS A 419 -10.55 -22.84 -9.71
CA LYS A 419 -9.31 -23.09 -8.96
C LYS A 419 -8.14 -22.27 -9.48
N VAL A 420 -7.90 -22.25 -10.81
CA VAL A 420 -6.66 -21.69 -11.37
C VAL A 420 -6.52 -20.20 -11.16
N PHE A 421 -7.58 -19.43 -11.39
CA PHE A 421 -7.53 -18.00 -11.10
C PHE A 421 -7.39 -17.72 -9.60
N SER A 422 -8.19 -18.36 -8.75
CA SER A 422 -8.12 -18.18 -7.29
C SER A 422 -6.75 -18.52 -6.72
N PHE A 423 -6.13 -19.61 -7.17
CA PHE A 423 -4.82 -20.06 -6.73
C PHE A 423 -3.67 -19.19 -7.28
N LEU A 424 -3.71 -18.80 -8.56
CA LEU A 424 -2.75 -17.84 -9.11
C LEU A 424 -2.81 -16.52 -8.36
N TRP A 425 -4.00 -16.03 -8.00
CA TRP A 425 -4.15 -14.78 -7.27
C TRP A 425 -3.71 -14.89 -5.81
N LEU A 426 -4.10 -15.95 -5.10
CA LEU A 426 -3.65 -16.23 -3.73
C LEU A 426 -2.13 -16.43 -3.65
N GLY A 427 -1.58 -17.24 -4.55
CA GLY A 427 -0.15 -17.53 -4.63
C GLY A 427 0.66 -16.32 -5.08
N THR A 428 0.17 -15.54 -6.06
CA THR A 428 0.81 -14.29 -6.48
C THR A 428 0.77 -13.26 -5.36
N LEU A 429 -0.35 -13.08 -4.68
CA LEU A 429 -0.46 -12.13 -3.58
C LEU A 429 0.38 -12.56 -2.37
N ALA A 430 0.36 -13.84 -1.99
CA ALA A 430 1.25 -14.38 -0.96
C ALA A 430 2.72 -14.19 -1.35
N THR A 431 3.07 -14.43 -2.62
CA THR A 431 4.40 -14.14 -3.18
C THR A 431 4.75 -12.68 -3.10
N PHE A 432 3.83 -11.77 -3.44
CA PHE A 432 4.07 -10.34 -3.40
C PHE A 432 4.19 -9.81 -1.97
N ILE A 433 3.37 -10.29 -1.03
CA ILE A 433 3.46 -9.95 0.39
C ILE A 433 4.75 -10.50 0.99
N LEU A 434 5.11 -11.75 0.70
CA LEU A 434 6.39 -12.33 1.13
C LEU A 434 7.56 -11.59 0.50
N TYR A 435 7.56 -11.39 -0.82
CA TYR A 435 8.55 -10.57 -1.53
C TYR A 435 8.67 -9.18 -0.92
N TYR A 436 7.56 -8.56 -0.58
CA TYR A 436 7.51 -7.26 0.05
C TYR A 436 8.15 -7.26 1.45
N ILE A 437 7.73 -8.17 2.33
CA ILE A 437 8.27 -8.31 3.70
C ILE A 437 9.77 -8.59 3.64
N VAL A 438 10.18 -9.44 2.70
CA VAL A 438 11.50 -10.03 2.60
C VAL A 438 12.50 -9.08 1.90
N ASP A 439 12.14 -8.46 0.77
CA ASP A 439 12.99 -7.53 -0.01
C ASP A 439 12.95 -6.08 0.55
N TYR A 440 11.77 -5.56 0.91
CA TYR A 440 11.66 -4.13 1.24
C TYR A 440 11.88 -3.82 2.70
N ILE A 441 11.55 -4.74 3.61
CA ILE A 441 11.70 -4.49 5.04
C ILE A 441 12.87 -5.32 5.59
N LEU A 442 12.83 -6.65 5.56
CA LEU A 442 13.87 -7.49 6.16
C LEU A 442 15.25 -7.26 5.55
N HIS A 443 15.35 -7.26 4.21
CA HIS A 443 16.62 -6.96 3.55
C HIS A 443 17.06 -5.53 3.91
N LYS A 444 16.23 -4.50 3.88
CA LYS A 444 16.64 -3.14 4.29
C LYS A 444 17.01 -3.00 5.77
N CYS A 445 16.45 -3.84 6.64
CA CYS A 445 16.78 -3.89 8.07
C CYS A 445 18.13 -4.56 8.33
N PHE A 446 18.44 -5.62 7.58
CA PHE A 446 19.65 -6.42 7.82
C PHE A 446 20.82 -6.09 6.89
N TYR A 447 20.54 -5.69 5.65
CA TYR A 447 21.53 -5.43 4.61
C TYR A 447 22.17 -4.05 4.77
N THR A 448 23.48 -4.03 4.55
CA THR A 448 24.30 -2.82 4.55
C THR A 448 25.07 -2.77 3.23
N ALA A 449 25.03 -1.62 2.53
CA ALA A 449 25.59 -1.45 1.19
C ALA A 449 27.11 -1.75 1.09
N TYR A 450 27.79 -1.79 2.24
CA TYR A 450 29.22 -2.11 2.39
C TYR A 450 29.66 -3.43 1.75
N PHE A 451 28.75 -4.39 1.55
CA PHE A 451 29.12 -5.74 1.11
C PHE A 451 29.06 -5.97 -0.40
N GLU A 452 28.55 -5.02 -1.18
CA GLU A 452 28.65 -5.08 -2.65
C GLU A 452 29.94 -4.43 -3.15
N GLU A 453 30.23 -3.24 -2.65
CA GLU A 453 31.48 -2.56 -2.95
C GLU A 453 32.55 -3.14 -2.04
N HIS A 454 33.31 -4.12 -2.55
CA HIS A 454 34.56 -4.59 -1.93
C HIS A 454 35.65 -3.48 -1.90
N ASN A 455 35.23 -2.21 -2.02
CA ASN A 455 36.05 -1.01 -1.97
C ASN A 455 35.65 -0.19 -0.72
N PRO A 456 36.49 -0.21 0.33
CA PRO A 456 36.21 0.47 1.60
C PRO A 456 36.01 1.98 1.48
N ASP A 457 36.65 2.63 0.49
CA ASP A 457 36.65 4.08 0.32
C ASP A 457 35.35 4.56 -0.32
N LYS A 458 34.81 3.78 -1.26
CA LYS A 458 33.50 4.08 -1.88
C LYS A 458 32.37 4.03 -0.87
N PHE A 459 32.43 3.09 0.07
CA PHE A 459 31.43 3.02 1.14
C PHE A 459 31.55 4.16 2.14
N GLU A 460 32.78 4.58 2.48
CA GLU A 460 32.96 5.76 3.34
C GLU A 460 32.39 7.01 2.67
N ALA A 461 32.73 7.24 1.39
CA ALA A 461 32.14 8.31 0.58
C ALA A 461 30.61 8.20 0.47
N TYR A 462 30.06 6.99 0.44
CA TYR A 462 28.61 6.75 0.47
C TYR A 462 27.99 7.17 1.80
N ILE A 463 28.59 6.78 2.93
CA ILE A 463 28.09 7.10 4.28
C ILE A 463 28.25 8.59 4.60
N GLU A 464 29.25 9.27 4.03
CA GLU A 464 29.43 10.73 4.15
C GLU A 464 28.20 11.52 3.68
N LYS A 465 27.47 11.02 2.68
CA LYS A 465 26.21 11.65 2.21
C LYS A 465 25.12 11.72 3.28
N PHE A 466 25.23 10.95 4.37
CA PHE A 466 24.25 10.86 5.45
C PHE A 466 24.71 11.56 6.74
N GLN A 467 25.83 12.31 6.70
CA GLN A 467 26.24 13.14 7.82
C GLN A 467 25.40 14.40 7.94
#